data_AF-A0A7X7PYI5-F1
#
_entry.id   AF-A0A7X7PYI5-F1
#
_cell.length_a   1.000
_cell.length_b   1.000
_cell.length_c   1.000
_cell.angle_alpha   90.00
_cell.angle_beta   90.00
_cell.angle_gamma   90.00
#
_symmetry.space_group_name_H-M   'P 1'
#
loop_
_entity.id
_entity.type
_entity.pdbx_description
1 polymer ?
#
loop_
_entity_poly.entity_id
_entity_poly.type
_entity_poly.pdbx_seq_one_letter_code
_entity_poly.pdbx_strand_id
1 'polypeptide(L)' 'MTLAAHASPNGGPVGVFEAHADIGSPKLAGNATYNAATQEYRLTAAGYNVWFERDEMHFAWRTMRG' A
#
# COMPACT_ATOMS: atom_id res chain seq x y z
N MET A 1 -25.45 11.56 -7.31
CA MET A 1 -24.46 11.30 -6.25
C MET A 1 -23.16 10.92 -6.94
N THR A 2 -22.36 11.93 -7.28
CA THR A 2 -21.11 11.74 -8.00
C THR A 2 -20.09 11.19 -7.01
N LEU A 3 -19.65 9.95 -7.21
CA LEU A 3 -18.55 9.39 -6.42
C LEU A 3 -17.27 10.10 -6.85
N ALA A 4 -16.91 11.17 -6.15
CA ALA A 4 -15.55 11.66 -6.16
C ALA A 4 -14.71 10.65 -5.37
N ALA A 5 -14.07 9.73 -6.08
CA ALA A 5 -13.03 8.89 -5.51
C ALA A 5 -11.85 9.80 -5.16
N HIS A 6 -11.84 10.30 -3.94
CA HIS A 6 -10.65 10.89 -3.36
C HIS A 6 -9.69 9.72 -3.11
N ALA A 7 -8.63 9.62 -3.91
CA ALA A 7 -7.49 8.78 -3.58
C ALA A 7 -7.02 9.18 -2.19
N SER A 8 -7.22 8.31 -1.18
CA SER A 8 -6.78 8.59 0.19
C SER A 8 -5.25 8.45 0.24
N PRO A 9 -4.52 9.43 0.80
CA PRO A 9 -3.10 9.28 1.02
C PRO A 9 -2.92 8.27 2.16
N ASN A 10 -2.19 7.18 1.92
CA ASN A 10 -1.71 6.25 2.95
C ASN A 10 -2.81 5.55 3.76
N GLY A 11 -2.93 4.24 3.58
CA GLY A 11 -3.70 3.45 4.52
C GLY A 11 -3.00 3.44 5.88
N GLY A 12 -3.80 3.55 6.94
CA GLY A 12 -3.33 3.51 8.31
C GLY A 12 -2.70 2.16 8.70
N PRO A 13 -2.49 1.91 10.00
CA PRO A 13 -1.85 0.69 10.46
C PRO A 13 -2.53 -0.59 9.94
N VAL A 14 -1.73 -1.57 9.53
CA VAL A 14 -2.19 -2.89 9.08
C VAL A 14 -1.37 -3.97 9.77
N GLY A 15 -2.02 -4.70 10.68
CA GLY A 15 -1.35 -5.70 11.52
C GLY A 15 -0.17 -5.10 12.31
N VAL A 16 1.05 -5.55 12.02
CA VAL A 16 2.29 -5.07 12.67
C VAL A 16 2.91 -3.87 11.95
N PHE A 17 2.40 -3.50 10.77
CA PHE A 17 2.89 -2.39 9.98
C PHE A 17 2.18 -1.10 10.38
N GLU A 18 2.95 -0.02 10.45
CA GLU A 18 2.51 1.30 10.91
C GLU A 18 1.71 2.03 9.81
N ALA A 19 2.01 1.73 8.55
CA ALA A 19 1.31 2.27 7.39
C ALA A 19 1.54 1.43 6.14
N HIS A 20 0.76 1.72 5.10
CA HIS A 20 0.93 1.19 3.76
C HIS A 20 0.49 2.20 2.69
N ALA A 21 1.10 2.16 1.51
CA ALA A 21 0.89 3.16 0.47
C ALA A 21 1.42 2.73 -0.89
N ASP A 22 0.94 3.44 -1.91
CA ASP A 22 1.50 3.40 -3.26
C ASP A 22 2.73 4.33 -3.34
N ILE A 23 3.80 3.82 -3.95
CA ILE A 23 4.91 4.61 -4.48
C ILE A 23 4.59 4.98 -5.93
N GLY A 24 4.87 6.22 -6.30
CA GLY A 24 4.57 6.75 -7.63
C GLY A 24 3.07 7.04 -7.81
N SER A 25 2.54 6.83 -9.02
CA SER A 25 1.12 7.06 -9.32
C SER A 25 0.57 5.90 -10.16
N PRO A 26 0.57 4.67 -9.61
CA PRO A 26 0.10 3.50 -10.33
C PRO A 26 -1.32 3.69 -10.82
N LYS A 27 -1.61 3.16 -12.01
CA LYS A 27 -2.92 3.29 -12.64
C LYS A 27 -4.06 2.72 -11.78
N LEU A 28 -3.78 1.71 -10.95
CA LEU A 28 -4.72 1.16 -9.98
C LEU A 28 -4.11 1.32 -8.59
N ALA A 29 -4.89 1.87 -7.66
CA ALA A 29 -4.46 2.02 -6.28
C ALA A 29 -4.27 0.65 -5.62
N GLY A 30 -3.21 0.52 -4.83
CA GLY A 30 -2.96 -0.66 -4.03
C GLY A 30 -3.78 -0.69 -2.74
N ASN A 31 -3.73 -1.82 -2.04
CA ASN A 31 -4.39 -2.01 -0.75
C ASN A 31 -3.65 -3.07 0.08
N ALA A 32 -3.74 -2.98 1.40
CA ALA A 32 -3.28 -3.99 2.32
C ALA A 32 -4.37 -4.31 3.37
N THR A 33 -4.55 -5.59 3.64
CA THR A 33 -5.43 -6.09 4.71
C THR A 33 -4.70 -7.16 5.52
N TYR A 34 -5.08 -7.31 6.79
CA TYR A 34 -4.51 -8.30 7.69
C TYR A 34 -5.63 -9.13 8.35
N ASN A 35 -5.49 -10.45 8.30
CA ASN A 35 -6.34 -11.38 9.03
C ASN A 35 -5.61 -11.83 10.30
N ALA A 36 -6.08 -11.37 11.46
CA ALA A 36 -5.45 -11.71 12.74
C ALA A 36 -5.62 -13.18 13.16
N ALA A 37 -6.66 -13.87 12.67
CA ALA A 37 -6.90 -15.27 13.02
C ALA A 37 -5.93 -16.23 12.29
N THR A 38 -5.63 -15.93 11.02
CA THR A 38 -4.68 -16.71 10.20
C THR A 38 -3.28 -16.11 10.16
N GLN A 39 -3.12 -14.90 10.69
CA GLN A 39 -1.90 -14.08 10.63
C GLN A 39 -1.43 -13.78 9.19
N GLU A 40 -2.35 -13.73 8.24
CA GLU A 40 -2.05 -13.50 6.82
C GLU A 40 -2.26 -12.05 6.42
N TYR A 41 -1.37 -11.55 5.55
CA TYR A 41 -1.54 -10.28 4.87
C TYR A 41 -1.98 -10.52 3.43
N ARG A 42 -2.97 -9.75 2.98
CA ARG A 42 -3.31 -9.68 1.56
C ARG A 42 -3.02 -8.28 1.05
N LEU A 43 -2.04 -8.19 0.16
CA LEU A 43 -1.70 -6.98 -0.55
C LEU A 43 -2.16 -7.11 -2.00
N THR A 44 -2.81 -6.06 -2.51
CA THR A 44 -3.05 -5.89 -3.94
C THR A 44 -2.27 -4.66 -4.39
N ALA A 45 -1.60 -4.78 -5.53
CA ALA A 45 -0.76 -3.73 -6.07
C ALA A 45 -0.90 -3.69 -7.59
N ALA A 46 -0.64 -2.53 -8.16
CA ALA A 46 -0.35 -2.35 -9.56
C ALA A 46 0.84 -1.39 -9.70
N GLY A 47 1.37 -1.27 -10.91
CA GLY A 47 2.48 -0.38 -11.18
C GLY A 47 3.43 -0.97 -12.21
N TYR A 48 4.64 -0.44 -12.19
CA TYR A 48 5.73 -0.78 -13.08
C TYR A 48 6.82 -1.52 -12.30
N ASN A 49 7.94 -1.79 -12.96
CA ASN A 49 9.13 -2.28 -12.27
C ASN A 49 9.72 -1.19 -11.34
N VAL A 50 10.68 -1.60 -10.52
CA VAL A 50 11.40 -0.74 -9.57
C VAL A 50 12.80 -0.45 -10.13
N TRP A 51 12.86 0.21 -11.29
CA TRP A 51 14.09 0.42 -12.07
C TRP A 51 14.15 1.88 -12.56
N PHE A 52 15.36 2.45 -12.54
CA PHE A 52 15.64 3.82 -13.01
C PHE A 52 14.88 4.91 -12.24
N GLU A 53 14.19 5.81 -12.95
CA GLU A 53 13.65 7.05 -12.39
C GLU A 53 12.18 6.96 -11.96
N ARG A 54 11.50 5.86 -12.25
CA ARG A 54 10.07 5.70 -11.95
C ARG A 54 9.74 4.32 -11.41
N ASP A 55 9.50 4.29 -10.12
CA ASP A 55 9.00 3.12 -9.41
C ASP A 55 7.49 3.27 -9.18
N GLU A 56 6.76 2.18 -9.41
CA GLU A 56 5.36 2.11 -9.02
C GLU A 56 5.04 0.77 -8.38
N MET A 57 4.66 0.79 -7.10
CA MET A 57 4.34 -0.38 -6.31
C MET A 57 3.50 -0.01 -5.09
N HIS A 58 2.88 -0.99 -4.45
CA HIS A 58 2.27 -0.83 -3.13
C HIS A 58 3.13 -1.52 -2.07
N PHE A 59 3.40 -0.84 -0.95
CA PHE A 59 4.20 -1.41 0.14
C PHE A 59 3.61 -1.09 1.52
N ALA A 60 3.78 -2.00 2.48
CA ALA A 60 3.47 -1.82 3.89
C ALA A 60 4.78 -1.79 4.71
N TRP A 61 4.87 -0.91 5.71
CA TRP A 61 6.11 -0.69 6.43
C TRP A 61 5.91 -0.38 7.92
N ARG A 62 7.00 -0.55 8.66
CA ARG A 62 7.20 -0.02 10.01
C ARG A 62 8.64 0.42 10.16
N THR A 63 8.90 1.46 10.93
CA THR A 63 10.28 1.88 11.18
C THR A 63 10.95 0.97 12.21
N MET A 64 12.20 0.58 11.95
CA MET A 64 13.02 -0.24 12.84
C MET A 64 14.23 0.58 13.32
N ARG A 65 14.61 0.42 14.61
CA ARG A 65 15.87 0.94 15.15
C ARG A 65 16.85 -0.23 15.26
N GLY A 66 18.11 0.01 14.87
CA GLY A 66 19.23 -0.92 15.01
C GLY A 66 20.00 -0.69 16.30
#